data_AF-M2LKG9-F1
#
_entry.id   AF-M2LKG9-F1
#
_cell.length_a   1.000
_cell.length_b   1.000
_cell.length_c   1.000
_cell.angle_alpha   90.00
_cell.angle_beta   90.00
_cell.angle_gamma   90.00
#
_symmetry.space_group_name_H-M   'P 1'
#
loop_
_entity.id
_entity.type
_entity.pdbx_description
1 polymer ?
#
loop_
_entity_poly.entity_id
_entity_poly.type
_entity_poly.pdbx_seq_one_letter_code
_entity_poly.pdbx_strand_id
1 'polypeptide(L)'
;MIVDPVQAFATGTIPIATSSATPLPTIIPSLPEYQTATDTGNRTLWVVFVVMLVASIVFAGLSWNVPMSKRLYHIVTCLITIFASLSYFAMATGHGIGYHHVVERESHKHVPDTTYDVYREVYWARYVDWSLTTPLLLLDLCLLAGISGGNIMIAIVADIIMILGGLFAAFGSEGTPQKWGWYTIACIAYLVVIWQLAYNGRAMAMSKGGKVGNFFAAIGGFTLVIWTVYPIIWGIADGSRNMNVDEEIIAYAVLDILAKPVFGTWLIYTHMTMPETNVEIGGFWSEGLKGEGQLRVGDDDEGKQDGLAKRPEKDELVERNILPDSMAAPALQEKQRELEKHMRADSLEKHLQQRPKVEELVKEGILQPDENPIAEG
;
A
#
# COMPACT_ATOMS: atom_id res chain seq x y z
N MET A 1 98.88 33.11 48.11
CA MET A 1 98.42 31.72 47.96
C MET A 1 97.71 31.64 46.62
N ILE A 2 98.38 31.09 45.61
CA ILE A 2 97.88 31.01 44.23
C ILE A 2 96.88 29.86 44.20
N VAL A 3 95.62 30.17 43.97
CA VAL A 3 94.56 29.16 43.89
C VAL A 3 94.72 28.46 42.54
N ASP A 4 95.00 27.16 42.58
CA ASP A 4 95.17 26.32 41.40
C ASP A 4 93.83 26.26 40.62
N PRO A 5 93.77 26.76 39.36
CA PRO A 5 92.55 26.74 38.58
C PRO A 5 92.03 25.31 38.33
N VAL A 6 92.86 24.28 38.42
CA VAL A 6 92.46 22.87 38.24
C VAL A 6 91.61 22.37 39.42
N GLN A 7 91.89 22.84 40.65
CA GLN A 7 91.10 22.45 41.81
C GLN A 7 89.71 23.11 41.84
N ALA A 8 89.53 24.28 41.21
CA ALA A 8 88.23 24.94 41.10
C ALA A 8 87.26 24.19 40.17
N PHE A 9 87.77 23.45 39.18
CA PHE A 9 86.96 22.63 38.27
C PHE A 9 86.64 21.23 38.81
N ALA A 10 87.37 20.73 39.82
CA ALA A 10 87.18 19.38 40.36
C ALA A 10 85.94 19.25 41.28
N THR A 11 85.46 20.35 41.86
CA THR A 11 84.31 20.39 42.78
C THR A 11 83.00 20.88 42.15
N GLY A 12 83.01 21.18 40.85
CA GLY A 12 81.80 21.55 40.11
C GLY A 12 80.99 20.32 39.71
N THR A 13 80.05 19.88 40.54
CA THR A 13 78.99 18.98 40.07
C THR A 13 78.13 19.73 39.06
N ILE A 14 78.40 19.53 37.77
CA ILE A 14 77.50 19.96 36.70
C ILE A 14 76.21 19.15 36.90
N PRO A 15 75.04 19.78 37.14
CA PRO A 15 73.80 19.05 37.09
C PRO A 15 73.63 18.57 35.65
N ILE A 16 73.92 17.29 35.42
CA ILE A 16 73.49 16.62 34.19
C ILE A 16 71.97 16.67 34.27
N ALA A 17 71.37 17.58 33.51
CA ALA A 17 69.94 17.56 33.28
C ALA A 17 69.64 16.19 32.66
N THR A 18 69.17 15.25 33.47
CA THR A 18 68.47 14.08 32.96
C THR A 18 67.26 14.64 32.26
N SER A 19 67.33 14.78 30.94
CA SER A 19 66.14 14.95 30.13
C SER A 19 65.32 13.68 30.32
N SER A 20 64.46 13.63 31.34
CA SER A 20 63.31 12.76 31.29
C SER A 20 62.45 13.36 30.18
N ALA A 21 62.78 13.04 28.93
CA ALA A 21 61.80 13.11 27.87
C ALA A 21 60.72 12.13 28.33
N THR A 22 59.69 12.65 29.00
CA THR A 22 58.44 11.93 29.16
C THR A 22 58.10 11.44 27.76
N PRO A 23 57.95 10.12 27.54
CA PRO A 23 57.65 9.62 26.21
C PRO A 23 56.41 10.36 25.75
N LEU A 24 56.55 11.16 24.68
CA LEU A 24 55.41 11.81 24.07
C LEU A 24 54.45 10.67 23.70
N PRO A 25 53.19 10.70 24.18
CA PRO A 25 52.22 9.68 23.81
C PRO A 25 52.11 9.70 22.29
N THR A 26 52.69 8.69 21.65
CA THR A 26 52.64 8.53 20.21
C THR A 26 51.27 7.92 19.93
N ILE A 27 50.34 8.74 19.47
CA ILE A 27 49.04 8.26 18.99
C ILE A 27 49.34 7.52 17.68
N ILE A 28 49.40 6.19 17.75
CA ILE A 28 49.51 5.34 16.56
C ILE A 28 48.13 5.36 15.89
N PRO A 29 48.02 5.73 14.60
CA PRO A 29 46.75 5.65 13.89
C PRO A 29 46.19 4.23 13.97
N SER A 30 44.99 4.07 14.54
CA SER A 30 44.32 2.78 14.60
C SER A 30 43.79 2.39 13.23
N LEU A 31 43.79 1.09 12.94
CA LEU A 31 43.08 0.57 11.77
C LEU A 31 41.57 0.84 11.90
N PRO A 32 40.82 1.00 10.79
CA PRO A 32 39.38 1.17 10.86
C PRO A 32 38.69 -0.03 11.51
N GLU A 33 37.76 0.23 12.41
CA GLU A 33 36.92 -0.80 13.03
C GLU A 33 35.72 -1.09 12.13
N TYR A 34 35.46 -2.38 11.88
CA TYR A 34 34.28 -2.81 11.14
C TYR A 34 33.28 -3.46 12.09
N GLN A 35 32.15 -2.79 12.30
CA GLN A 35 31.03 -3.33 13.07
C GLN A 35 30.10 -4.09 12.13
N THR A 36 30.19 -5.42 12.18
CA THR A 36 29.48 -6.35 11.29
C THR A 36 28.65 -7.32 12.10
N ALA A 37 27.61 -7.90 11.48
CA ALA A 37 26.83 -8.96 12.11
C ALA A 37 27.67 -10.22 12.33
N THR A 38 27.50 -10.85 13.49
CA THR A 38 28.10 -12.16 13.77
C THR A 38 27.21 -13.29 13.27
N ASP A 39 27.61 -14.54 13.55
CA ASP A 39 26.78 -15.72 13.30
C ASP A 39 25.37 -15.59 13.91
N THR A 40 25.23 -14.88 15.02
CA THR A 40 23.94 -14.71 15.71
C THR A 40 22.98 -13.84 14.88
N GLY A 41 23.43 -12.67 14.42
CA GLY A 41 22.64 -11.81 13.54
C GLY A 41 22.32 -12.50 12.22
N ASN A 42 23.31 -13.14 11.60
CA ASN A 42 23.14 -13.86 10.33
C ASN A 42 22.11 -14.99 10.44
N ARG A 43 22.17 -15.82 11.50
CA ARG A 43 21.16 -16.86 11.75
C ARG A 43 19.77 -16.27 11.96
N THR A 44 19.68 -15.16 12.69
CA THR A 44 18.40 -14.48 12.92
C THR A 44 17.76 -14.03 11.61
N LEU A 45 18.53 -13.43 10.69
CA LEU A 45 18.03 -13.03 9.37
C LEU A 45 17.46 -14.22 8.58
N TRP A 46 18.17 -15.36 8.56
CA TRP A 46 17.68 -16.59 7.90
C TRP A 46 16.43 -17.17 8.54
N VAL A 47 16.34 -17.18 9.88
CA VAL A 47 15.15 -17.64 10.60
C VAL A 47 13.94 -16.79 10.22
N VAL A 48 14.09 -15.47 10.24
CA VAL A 48 12.98 -14.56 9.92
C VAL A 48 12.58 -14.66 8.46
N PHE A 49 13.54 -14.81 7.53
CA PHE A 49 13.24 -15.10 6.13
C PHE A 49 12.30 -16.30 5.98
N VAL A 50 12.62 -17.43 6.64
CA VAL A 50 11.78 -18.64 6.58
C VAL A 50 10.41 -18.40 7.20
N VAL A 51 10.33 -17.70 8.33
CA VAL A 51 9.05 -17.35 8.98
C VAL A 51 8.17 -16.52 8.05
N MET A 52 8.73 -15.49 7.41
CA MET A 52 8.00 -14.63 6.47
C MET A 52 7.53 -15.41 5.24
N LEU A 53 8.39 -16.26 4.68
CA LEU A 53 8.07 -17.11 3.53
C LEU A 53 6.92 -18.08 3.84
N VAL A 54 6.97 -18.75 5.00
CA VAL A 54 5.91 -19.64 5.45
C VAL A 54 4.61 -18.87 5.64
N ALA A 55 4.65 -17.69 6.25
CA ALA A 55 3.47 -16.84 6.41
C ALA A 55 2.86 -16.45 5.05
N SER A 56 3.68 -16.10 4.04
CA SER A 56 3.22 -15.82 2.68
C SER A 56 2.49 -17.00 2.06
N ILE A 57 3.05 -18.22 2.19
CA ILE A 57 2.43 -19.45 1.66
C ILE A 57 1.08 -19.70 2.35
N VAL A 58 1.02 -19.51 3.67
CA VAL A 58 -0.22 -19.67 4.44
C VAL A 58 -1.28 -18.65 4.00
N PHE A 59 -0.93 -17.36 3.90
CA PHE A 59 -1.86 -16.31 3.48
C PHE A 59 -2.34 -16.49 2.04
N ALA A 60 -1.45 -16.91 1.13
CA ALA A 60 -1.82 -17.28 -0.23
C ALA A 60 -2.81 -18.46 -0.23
N GLY A 61 -2.57 -19.49 0.59
CA GLY A 61 -3.46 -20.64 0.75
C GLY A 61 -4.84 -20.26 1.29
N LEU A 62 -4.90 -19.43 2.34
CA LEU A 62 -6.15 -18.91 2.91
C LEU A 62 -6.95 -18.12 1.87
N SER A 63 -6.27 -17.42 0.97
CA SER A 63 -6.92 -16.65 -0.08
C SER A 63 -7.62 -17.52 -1.15
N TRP A 64 -7.18 -18.76 -1.37
CA TRP A 64 -7.52 -19.55 -2.56
C TRP A 64 -9.02 -19.73 -2.79
N ASN A 65 -9.77 -19.89 -1.70
CA ASN A 65 -11.22 -20.15 -1.72
C ASN A 65 -12.08 -18.88 -1.54
N VAL A 66 -11.47 -17.69 -1.51
CA VAL A 66 -12.17 -16.41 -1.33
C VAL A 66 -12.42 -15.77 -2.70
N PRO A 67 -13.64 -15.37 -3.09
CA PRO A 67 -13.90 -14.69 -4.37
C PRO A 67 -13.02 -13.43 -4.53
N MET A 68 -12.62 -13.11 -5.78
CA MET A 68 -11.68 -12.00 -6.05
C MET A 68 -12.16 -10.67 -5.44
N SER A 69 -13.45 -10.37 -5.54
CA SER A 69 -14.07 -9.17 -4.98
C SER A 69 -13.92 -9.02 -3.46
N LYS A 70 -13.65 -10.10 -2.72
CA LYS A 70 -13.53 -10.11 -1.24
C LYS A 70 -12.11 -10.45 -0.75
N ARG A 71 -11.18 -10.67 -1.67
CA ARG A 71 -9.84 -11.19 -1.35
C ARG A 71 -8.83 -10.09 -0.99
N LEU A 72 -9.21 -8.82 -1.02
CA LEU A 72 -8.29 -7.68 -0.90
C LEU A 72 -7.36 -7.78 0.32
N TYR A 73 -7.88 -7.95 1.54
CA TYR A 73 -7.05 -8.10 2.74
C TYR A 73 -6.07 -9.28 2.64
N HIS A 74 -6.49 -10.40 2.04
CA HIS A 74 -5.62 -11.56 1.87
C HIS A 74 -4.48 -11.25 0.89
N ILE A 75 -4.77 -10.52 -0.20
CA ILE A 75 -3.77 -10.12 -1.19
C ILE A 75 -2.76 -9.16 -0.55
N VAL A 76 -3.25 -8.09 0.09
CA VAL A 76 -2.41 -7.06 0.71
C VAL A 76 -1.54 -7.66 1.82
N THR A 77 -2.13 -8.42 2.74
CA THR A 77 -1.39 -9.09 3.82
C THR A 77 -0.38 -10.13 3.30
N CYS A 78 -0.71 -10.86 2.21
CA CYS A 78 0.24 -11.77 1.57
C CYS A 78 1.44 -10.99 0.99
N LEU A 79 1.19 -9.91 0.24
CA LEU A 79 2.24 -9.04 -0.31
C LEU A 79 3.15 -8.47 0.77
N ILE A 80 2.61 -8.08 1.93
CA ILE A 80 3.41 -7.62 3.08
C ILE A 80 4.48 -8.66 3.46
N THR A 81 4.07 -9.93 3.62
CA THR A 81 5.01 -10.99 3.99
C THR A 81 5.95 -11.40 2.85
N ILE A 82 5.54 -11.27 1.59
CA ILE A 82 6.40 -11.55 0.43
C ILE A 82 7.53 -10.52 0.36
N PHE A 83 7.22 -9.23 0.45
CA PHE A 83 8.24 -8.18 0.45
C PHE A 83 9.20 -8.32 1.64
N ALA A 84 8.67 -8.62 2.82
CA ALA A 84 9.49 -8.90 3.99
C ALA A 84 10.41 -10.11 3.78
N SER A 85 9.88 -11.22 3.25
CA SER A 85 10.67 -12.40 2.91
C SER A 85 11.82 -12.06 1.95
N LEU A 86 11.54 -11.30 0.89
CA LEU A 86 12.57 -10.90 -0.07
C LEU A 86 13.64 -10.00 0.56
N SER A 87 13.23 -9.07 1.42
CA SER A 87 14.17 -8.19 2.13
C SER A 87 15.05 -8.95 3.12
N TYR A 88 14.47 -9.84 3.94
CA TYR A 88 15.25 -10.69 4.84
C TYR A 88 16.23 -11.61 4.10
N PHE A 89 15.84 -12.13 2.93
CA PHE A 89 16.75 -12.86 2.05
C PHE A 89 17.89 -11.97 1.53
N ALA A 90 17.60 -10.75 1.08
CA ALA A 90 18.61 -9.80 0.62
C ALA A 90 19.59 -9.41 1.73
N MET A 91 19.10 -9.20 2.96
CA MET A 91 19.93 -8.92 4.13
C MET A 91 20.78 -10.13 4.52
N ALA A 92 20.19 -11.34 4.56
CA ALA A 92 20.90 -12.57 4.93
C ALA A 92 21.99 -12.98 3.92
N THR A 93 21.84 -12.58 2.66
CA THR A 93 22.84 -12.82 1.60
C THR A 93 23.85 -11.69 1.44
N GLY A 94 23.69 -10.60 2.19
CA GLY A 94 24.59 -9.44 2.15
C GLY A 94 24.29 -8.40 1.06
N HIS A 95 23.35 -8.66 0.14
CA HIS A 95 22.97 -7.71 -0.91
C HIS A 95 22.24 -6.47 -0.38
N GLY A 96 21.60 -6.59 0.78
CA GLY A 96 20.83 -5.53 1.42
C GLY A 96 21.57 -4.71 2.48
N ILE A 97 22.91 -4.78 2.49
CA ILE A 97 23.79 -4.17 3.50
C ILE A 97 24.63 -3.07 2.85
N GLY A 98 24.90 -2.00 3.60
CA GLY A 98 25.87 -0.96 3.25
C GLY A 98 26.70 -0.58 4.47
N TYR A 99 27.89 -0.02 4.27
CA TYR A 99 28.71 0.49 5.38
C TYR A 99 28.54 2.00 5.51
N HIS A 100 28.23 2.46 6.72
CA HIS A 100 28.24 3.88 7.07
C HIS A 100 29.50 4.21 7.88
N HIS A 101 30.29 5.14 7.36
CA HIS A 101 31.56 5.59 7.95
C HIS A 101 31.33 6.73 8.93
N VAL A 102 31.91 6.61 10.12
CA VAL A 102 31.88 7.63 11.15
C VAL A 102 33.22 7.70 11.88
N VAL A 103 33.56 8.90 12.35
CA VAL A 103 34.69 9.14 13.22
C VAL A 103 34.19 9.24 14.66
N GLU A 104 34.54 8.28 15.51
CA GLU A 104 34.22 8.31 16.93
C GLU A 104 35.35 8.98 17.72
N ARG A 105 34.98 9.78 18.72
CA ARG A 105 35.92 10.48 19.61
C ARG A 105 35.86 9.85 20.99
N GLU A 106 36.95 9.22 21.40
CA GLU A 106 37.10 8.70 22.74
C GLU A 106 37.72 9.80 23.62
N SER A 107 36.99 10.19 24.67
CA SER A 107 37.46 11.21 25.60
C SER A 107 38.24 10.59 26.75
N HIS A 108 39.44 11.11 26.98
CA HIS A 108 40.35 10.58 27.98
C HIS A 108 40.60 11.59 29.10
N LYS A 109 40.68 11.12 30.35
CA LYS A 109 40.84 12.00 31.52
C LYS A 109 42.24 12.61 31.65
N HIS A 110 43.28 11.90 31.21
CA HIS A 110 44.68 12.27 31.43
C HIS A 110 45.54 12.22 30.16
N VAL A 111 44.96 11.91 29.00
CA VAL A 111 45.62 11.96 27.69
C VAL A 111 44.72 12.72 26.70
N PRO A 112 45.25 13.25 25.59
CA PRO A 112 44.43 13.87 24.56
C PRO A 112 43.39 12.89 24.01
N ASP A 113 42.21 13.42 23.65
CA ASP A 113 41.15 12.62 23.04
C ASP A 113 41.65 11.97 21.74
N THR A 114 41.32 10.70 21.57
CA THR A 114 41.67 9.92 20.38
C THR A 114 40.46 9.81 19.47
N THR A 115 40.70 9.76 18.16
CA THR A 115 39.65 9.54 17.16
C THR A 115 39.96 8.30 16.36
N TYR A 116 38.97 7.46 16.13
CA TYR A 116 39.11 6.28 15.27
C TYR A 116 37.93 6.16 14.29
N ASP A 117 38.22 5.57 13.13
CA ASP A 117 37.26 5.37 12.06
C ASP A 117 36.46 4.07 12.28
N VAL A 118 35.14 4.18 12.25
CA VAL A 118 34.21 3.05 12.39
C VAL A 118 33.34 2.93 11.14
N TYR A 119 33.31 1.74 10.56
CA TYR A 119 32.40 1.36 9.48
C TYR A 119 31.37 0.39 10.03
N ARG A 120 30.13 0.88 10.20
CA ARG A 120 29.02 0.07 10.71
C ARG A 120 28.13 -0.41 9.57
N GLU A 121 27.73 -1.68 9.62
CA GLU A 121 26.71 -2.22 8.75
C GLU A 121 25.35 -1.55 8.99
N VAL A 122 24.79 -1.00 7.93
CA VAL A 122 23.44 -0.45 7.86
C VAL A 122 22.64 -1.33 6.91
N TYR A 123 21.56 -1.90 7.43
CA TYR A 123 20.67 -2.81 6.71
C TYR A 123 19.64 -2.02 5.88
N TRP A 124 20.10 -1.34 4.83
CA TRP A 124 19.25 -0.44 4.03
C TRP A 124 18.07 -1.13 3.35
N ALA A 125 18.17 -2.43 3.05
CA ALA A 125 17.05 -3.21 2.49
C ALA A 125 15.83 -3.27 3.44
N ARG A 126 16.04 -3.07 4.74
CA ARG A 126 14.98 -2.92 5.74
C ARG A 126 14.07 -1.72 5.45
N TYR A 127 14.66 -0.59 5.08
CA TYR A 127 13.89 0.62 4.75
C TYR A 127 13.15 0.48 3.43
N VAL A 128 13.73 -0.24 2.45
CA VAL A 128 13.02 -0.60 1.21
C VAL A 128 11.82 -1.48 1.50
N ASP A 129 11.98 -2.52 2.34
CA ASP A 129 10.86 -3.33 2.83
C ASP A 129 9.79 -2.48 3.48
N TRP A 130 10.16 -1.64 4.44
CA TRP A 130 9.19 -0.80 5.15
C TRP A 130 8.48 0.14 4.19
N SER A 131 9.16 0.78 3.25
CA SER A 131 8.54 1.69 2.27
C SER A 131 7.48 1.02 1.37
N LEU A 132 7.47 -0.31 1.31
CA LEU A 132 6.46 -1.10 0.59
C LEU A 132 5.44 -1.72 1.54
N THR A 133 5.87 -2.24 2.68
CA THR A 133 5.03 -3.00 3.60
C THR A 133 4.23 -2.14 4.57
N THR A 134 4.77 -1.00 5.03
CA THR A 134 4.04 -0.10 5.93
C THR A 134 2.89 0.62 5.21
N PRO A 135 2.99 1.05 3.93
CA PRO A 135 1.83 1.54 3.19
C PRO A 135 0.76 0.48 2.97
N LEU A 136 1.15 -0.78 2.71
CA LEU A 136 0.21 -1.89 2.56
C LEU A 136 -0.49 -2.22 3.89
N LEU A 137 0.23 -2.20 5.01
CA LEU A 137 -0.34 -2.39 6.34
C LEU A 137 -1.32 -1.26 6.69
N LEU A 138 -0.95 -0.01 6.37
CA LEU A 138 -1.86 1.14 6.53
C LEU A 138 -3.08 1.03 5.64
N LEU A 139 -2.93 0.55 4.40
CA LEU A 139 -4.06 0.29 3.52
C LEU A 139 -5.05 -0.69 4.19
N ASP A 140 -4.57 -1.81 4.73
CA ASP A 140 -5.38 -2.76 5.48
C ASP A 140 -6.13 -2.10 6.66
N LEU A 141 -5.44 -1.32 7.49
CA LEU A 141 -6.07 -0.63 8.63
C LEU A 141 -7.07 0.44 8.20
N CYS A 142 -6.75 1.22 7.18
CA CYS A 142 -7.59 2.31 6.71
C CYS A 142 -8.85 1.79 6.04
N LEU A 143 -8.76 0.71 5.27
CA LEU A 143 -9.90 0.00 4.70
C LEU A 143 -10.79 -0.61 5.79
N LEU A 144 -10.17 -1.20 6.82
CA LEU A 144 -10.89 -1.73 7.98
C LEU A 144 -11.71 -0.61 8.66
N ALA A 145 -11.07 0.53 8.93
CA ALA A 145 -11.76 1.70 9.45
C ALA A 145 -12.80 2.28 8.48
N GLY A 146 -12.59 2.15 7.18
CA GLY A 146 -13.41 2.75 6.11
C GLY A 146 -13.20 4.24 5.95
N ILE A 147 -11.99 4.75 6.21
CA ILE A 147 -11.70 6.16 5.97
C ILE A 147 -11.66 6.48 4.47
N SER A 148 -11.88 7.75 4.11
CA SER A 148 -11.92 8.18 2.71
C SER A 148 -10.57 8.01 2.00
N GLY A 149 -10.60 7.79 0.68
CA GLY A 149 -9.39 7.66 -0.14
C GLY A 149 -8.40 8.83 0.00
N GLY A 150 -8.90 10.06 0.20
CA GLY A 150 -8.04 11.22 0.49
C GLY A 150 -7.24 11.07 1.80
N ASN A 151 -7.88 10.56 2.86
CA ASN A 151 -7.19 10.28 4.13
C ASN A 151 -6.22 9.10 3.99
N ILE A 152 -6.58 8.08 3.22
CA ILE A 152 -5.68 6.95 2.89
C ILE A 152 -4.41 7.47 2.19
N MET A 153 -4.57 8.35 1.19
CA MET A 153 -3.43 8.93 0.47
C MET A 153 -2.53 9.75 1.40
N ILE A 154 -3.09 10.55 2.31
CA ILE A 154 -2.30 11.29 3.29
C ILE A 154 -1.54 10.34 4.21
N ALA A 155 -2.19 9.28 4.70
CA ALA A 155 -1.55 8.28 5.56
C ALA A 155 -0.37 7.60 4.85
N ILE A 156 -0.57 7.14 3.60
CA ILE A 156 0.48 6.48 2.79
C ILE A 156 1.64 7.44 2.49
N VAL A 157 1.36 8.68 2.09
CA VAL A 157 2.44 9.64 1.79
C VAL A 157 3.22 10.01 3.04
N ALA A 158 2.54 10.23 4.17
CA ALA A 158 3.20 10.48 5.45
C ALA A 158 4.07 9.28 5.87
N ASP A 159 3.58 8.06 5.68
CA ASP A 159 4.33 6.83 5.97
C ASP A 159 5.59 6.68 5.10
N ILE A 160 5.50 6.95 3.79
CA ILE A 160 6.69 6.94 2.92
C ILE A 160 7.71 8.00 3.36
N ILE A 161 7.25 9.21 3.72
CA ILE A 161 8.14 10.26 4.25
C ILE A 161 8.79 9.81 5.56
N MET A 162 8.03 9.13 6.43
CA MET A 162 8.54 8.58 7.69
C MET A 162 9.67 7.58 7.44
N ILE A 163 9.46 6.60 6.55
CA ILE A 163 10.46 5.57 6.27
C ILE A 163 11.70 6.14 5.57
N LEU A 164 11.52 6.97 4.54
CA LEU A 164 12.64 7.56 3.80
C LEU A 164 13.41 8.57 4.66
N GLY A 165 12.72 9.31 5.53
CA GLY A 165 13.35 10.15 6.54
C GLY A 165 14.23 9.32 7.49
N GLY A 166 13.74 8.16 7.94
CA GLY A 166 14.55 7.21 8.72
C GLY A 166 15.78 6.70 7.96
N LEU A 167 15.63 6.34 6.68
CA LEU A 167 16.75 5.89 5.83
C LEU A 167 17.82 6.97 5.69
N PHE A 168 17.43 8.20 5.37
CA PHE A 168 18.38 9.31 5.24
C PHE A 168 19.00 9.72 6.58
N ALA A 169 18.31 9.50 7.69
CA ALA A 169 18.88 9.65 9.02
C ALA A 169 19.95 8.58 9.28
N ALA A 170 19.74 7.32 8.88
CA ALA A 170 20.68 6.22 9.07
C ALA A 170 22.02 6.43 8.34
N PHE A 171 21.99 7.10 7.18
CA PHE A 171 23.17 7.51 6.41
C PHE A 171 23.58 8.98 6.66
N GLY A 172 23.02 9.63 7.68
CA GLY A 172 23.29 11.02 7.98
C GLY A 172 24.69 11.21 8.57
N SER A 173 25.41 12.24 8.11
CA SER A 173 26.77 12.51 8.60
C SER A 173 26.77 12.91 10.08
N GLU A 174 27.62 12.25 10.87
CA GLU A 174 27.79 12.55 12.29
C GLU A 174 28.44 13.91 12.53
N GLY A 175 28.16 14.51 13.69
CA GLY A 175 28.61 15.86 14.02
C GLY A 175 27.89 16.97 13.25
N THR A 176 26.88 16.62 12.43
CA THR A 176 26.02 17.58 11.73
C THR A 176 24.58 17.51 12.25
N PRO A 177 23.80 18.61 12.14
CA PRO A 177 22.38 18.57 12.45
C PRO A 177 21.54 17.71 11.49
N GLN A 178 22.11 17.25 10.36
CA GLN A 178 21.37 16.61 9.27
C GLN A 178 20.68 15.31 9.71
N LYS A 179 21.41 14.42 10.40
CA LYS A 179 20.91 13.14 10.91
C LYS A 179 19.67 13.32 11.77
N TRP A 180 19.75 14.21 12.76
CA TRP A 180 18.65 14.52 13.67
C TRP A 180 17.53 15.29 13.00
N GLY A 181 17.82 16.10 11.98
CA GLY A 181 16.82 16.74 11.14
C GLY A 181 15.95 15.72 10.41
N TRP A 182 16.57 14.75 9.73
CA TRP A 182 15.86 13.66 9.06
C TRP A 182 15.04 12.80 10.03
N TYR A 183 15.62 12.46 11.18
CA TYR A 183 14.91 11.73 12.23
C TYR A 183 13.69 12.51 12.77
N THR A 184 13.82 13.83 12.93
CA THR A 184 12.71 14.68 13.37
C THR A 184 11.60 14.75 12.33
N ILE A 185 11.94 14.88 11.05
CA ILE A 185 10.97 14.83 9.94
C ILE A 185 10.22 13.49 9.96
N ALA A 186 10.93 12.38 10.15
CA ALA A 186 10.32 11.06 10.25
C ALA A 186 9.36 10.95 11.44
N CYS A 187 9.74 11.45 12.61
CA CYS A 187 8.86 11.50 13.79
C CYS A 187 7.61 12.34 13.56
N ILE A 188 7.71 13.51 12.91
CA ILE A 188 6.56 14.36 12.59
C ILE A 188 5.63 13.63 11.61
N ALA A 189 6.19 12.98 10.59
CA ALA A 189 5.40 12.19 9.64
C ALA A 189 4.69 11.01 10.33
N TYR A 190 5.34 10.36 11.31
CA TYR A 190 4.70 9.33 12.13
C TYR A 190 3.52 9.88 12.96
N LEU A 191 3.61 11.10 13.49
CA LEU A 191 2.47 11.73 14.17
C LEU A 191 1.27 11.95 13.24
N VAL A 192 1.52 12.21 11.95
CA VAL A 192 0.45 12.29 10.94
C VAL A 192 -0.21 10.92 10.74
N VAL A 193 0.56 9.84 10.69
CA VAL A 193 0.03 8.47 10.63
C VAL A 193 -0.83 8.16 11.87
N ILE A 194 -0.33 8.50 13.07
CA ILE A 194 -1.10 8.35 14.33
C ILE A 194 -2.40 9.14 14.24
N TRP A 195 -2.36 10.39 13.78
CA TRP A 195 -3.56 11.21 13.64
C TRP A 195 -4.58 10.56 12.68
N GLN A 196 -4.13 10.03 11.54
CA GLN A 196 -5.00 9.35 10.60
C GLN A 196 -5.67 8.11 11.21
N LEU A 197 -4.93 7.27 11.94
CA LEU A 197 -5.50 6.05 12.53
C LEU A 197 -6.32 6.33 13.80
N ALA A 198 -5.76 7.08 14.75
CA ALA A 198 -6.33 7.26 16.08
C ALA A 198 -7.49 8.26 16.12
N TYR A 199 -7.48 9.27 15.23
CA TYR A 199 -8.55 10.26 15.15
C TYR A 199 -9.54 9.94 14.02
N ASN A 200 -9.09 9.99 12.76
CA ASN A 200 -9.99 9.78 11.61
C ASN A 200 -10.47 8.32 11.52
N GLY A 201 -9.55 7.36 11.66
CA GLY A 201 -9.83 5.93 11.59
C GLY A 201 -10.76 5.46 12.70
N ARG A 202 -10.47 5.83 13.95
CA ARG A 202 -11.29 5.44 15.10
C ARG A 202 -12.72 5.96 15.01
N ALA A 203 -12.91 7.21 14.62
CA ALA A 203 -14.24 7.80 14.47
C ALA A 203 -15.07 7.03 13.43
N MET A 204 -14.47 6.66 12.29
CA MET A 204 -15.14 5.94 11.22
C MET A 204 -15.37 4.45 11.55
N ALA A 205 -14.40 3.79 12.18
CA ALA A 205 -14.56 2.40 12.60
C ALA A 205 -15.70 2.23 13.61
N MET A 206 -15.86 3.20 14.53
CA MET A 206 -16.96 3.19 15.50
C MET A 206 -18.33 3.44 14.87
N SER A 207 -18.42 4.21 13.78
CA SER A 207 -19.69 4.44 13.08
C SER A 207 -20.17 3.20 12.32
N LYS A 208 -19.26 2.29 11.94
CA LYS A 208 -19.58 0.96 11.38
C LYS A 208 -20.12 -0.03 12.42
N GLY A 209 -20.04 0.28 13.71
CA GLY A 209 -20.57 -0.53 14.81
C GLY A 209 -19.52 -0.88 15.86
N GLY A 210 -19.99 -1.17 17.08
CA GLY A 210 -19.11 -1.38 18.24
C GLY A 210 -18.12 -2.55 18.09
N LYS A 211 -18.51 -3.62 17.37
CA LYS A 211 -17.63 -4.78 17.12
C LYS A 211 -16.44 -4.41 16.23
N VAL A 212 -16.70 -3.75 15.09
CA VAL A 212 -15.68 -3.28 14.14
C VAL A 212 -14.81 -2.20 14.78
N GLY A 213 -15.43 -1.24 15.46
CA GLY A 213 -14.73 -0.18 16.18
C GLY A 213 -13.78 -0.69 17.26
N ASN A 214 -14.21 -1.66 18.08
CA ASN A 214 -13.36 -2.28 19.09
C ASN A 214 -12.22 -3.09 18.47
N PHE A 215 -12.49 -3.84 17.40
CA PHE A 215 -11.45 -4.58 16.69
C PHE A 215 -10.41 -3.63 16.09
N PHE A 216 -10.85 -2.59 15.39
CA PHE A 216 -9.96 -1.55 14.84
C PHE A 216 -9.13 -0.88 15.94
N ALA A 217 -9.74 -0.52 17.08
CA ALA A 217 -9.02 0.06 18.20
C ALA A 217 -7.95 -0.88 18.76
N ALA A 218 -8.23 -2.18 18.84
CA ALA A 218 -7.29 -3.18 19.31
C ALA A 218 -6.12 -3.40 18.33
N ILE A 219 -6.41 -3.67 17.06
CA ILE A 219 -5.38 -3.97 16.06
C ILE A 219 -4.59 -2.73 15.63
N GLY A 220 -5.26 -1.57 15.51
CA GLY A 220 -4.62 -0.29 15.26
C GLY A 220 -3.78 0.18 16.46
N GLY A 221 -4.29 0.00 17.68
CA GLY A 221 -3.53 0.28 18.91
C GLY A 221 -2.29 -0.60 19.04
N PHE A 222 -2.42 -1.91 18.79
CA PHE A 222 -1.30 -2.84 18.71
C PHE A 222 -0.24 -2.37 17.69
N THR A 223 -0.69 -1.98 16.50
CA THR A 223 0.19 -1.48 15.43
C THR A 223 0.96 -0.24 15.90
N LEU A 224 0.27 0.78 16.43
CA LEU A 224 0.91 2.02 16.88
C LEU A 224 1.87 1.78 18.05
N VAL A 225 1.57 0.87 18.97
CA VAL A 225 2.50 0.51 20.05
C VAL A 225 3.77 -0.09 19.48
N ILE A 226 3.64 -1.11 18.62
CA ILE A 226 4.77 -1.78 17.98
C ILE A 226 5.58 -0.79 17.12
N TRP A 227 4.90 0.04 16.32
CA TRP A 227 5.52 1.04 15.45
C TRP A 227 6.28 2.12 16.23
N THR A 228 5.84 2.46 17.44
CA THR A 228 6.57 3.39 18.31
C THR A 228 7.90 2.81 18.81
N VAL A 229 8.02 1.48 18.90
CA VAL A 229 9.28 0.83 19.30
C VAL A 229 10.36 0.96 18.22
N TYR A 230 10.00 1.00 16.93
CA TYR A 230 10.97 1.14 15.83
C TYR A 230 11.85 2.41 15.92
N PRO A 231 11.32 3.63 16.06
CA PRO A 231 12.13 4.83 16.21
C PRO A 231 12.89 4.86 17.54
N ILE A 232 12.38 4.20 18.60
CA ILE A 232 13.14 4.06 19.86
C ILE A 232 14.38 3.20 19.65
N ILE A 233 14.22 2.02 19.00
CA ILE A 233 15.36 1.18 18.63
C ILE A 233 16.32 1.95 17.73
N TRP A 234 15.79 2.68 16.74
CA TRP A 234 16.61 3.48 15.84
C TRP A 234 17.43 4.52 16.62
N GLY A 235 16.81 5.23 17.56
CA GLY A 235 17.47 6.21 18.41
C GLY A 235 18.58 5.62 19.28
N ILE A 236 18.45 4.36 19.70
CA ILE A 236 19.45 3.65 20.53
C ILE A 236 20.57 3.03 19.66
N ALA A 237 20.20 2.44 18.52
CA ALA A 237 21.10 1.78 17.57
C ALA A 237 21.83 2.79 16.69
N ASP A 238 21.21 3.25 15.62
CA ASP A 238 21.82 4.17 14.67
C ASP A 238 22.05 5.55 15.29
N GLY A 239 21.12 6.01 16.13
CA GLY A 239 21.13 7.32 16.77
C GLY A 239 22.28 7.50 17.75
N SER A 240 22.28 6.73 18.84
CA SER A 240 23.24 6.82 19.94
C SER A 240 24.34 5.75 19.95
N ARG A 241 24.27 4.74 19.07
CA ARG A 241 25.28 3.68 18.92
C ARG A 241 25.55 2.85 20.18
N ASN A 242 24.54 2.70 21.02
CA ASN A 242 24.63 1.92 22.25
C ASN A 242 24.27 0.45 22.06
N MET A 243 23.99 0.03 20.83
CA MET A 243 23.55 -1.33 20.48
C MET A 243 24.45 -1.90 19.40
N ASN A 244 24.90 -3.15 19.56
CA ASN A 244 25.69 -3.81 18.53
C ASN A 244 24.80 -4.21 17.33
N VAL A 245 25.42 -4.66 16.23
CA VAL A 245 24.69 -4.97 14.98
C VAL A 245 23.74 -6.16 15.15
N ASP A 246 24.13 -7.18 15.93
CA ASP A 246 23.28 -8.36 16.16
C ASP A 246 22.04 -8.03 16.99
N GLU A 247 22.21 -7.22 18.04
CA GLU A 247 21.11 -6.75 18.89
C GLU A 247 20.11 -5.94 18.08
N GLU A 248 20.59 -5.10 17.14
CA GLU A 248 19.74 -4.37 16.19
C GLU A 248 18.95 -5.29 15.28
N ILE A 249 19.62 -6.28 14.68
CA ILE A 249 18.97 -7.28 13.83
C ILE A 249 17.88 -8.02 14.60
N ILE A 250 18.19 -8.49 15.82
CA ILE A 250 17.25 -9.24 16.66
C ILE A 250 16.07 -8.37 17.07
N ALA A 251 16.31 -7.12 17.47
CA ALA A 251 15.25 -6.23 17.92
C ALA A 251 14.24 -5.96 16.78
N TYR A 252 14.72 -5.60 15.58
CA TYR A 252 13.84 -5.41 14.43
C TYR A 252 13.21 -6.70 13.92
N ALA A 253 13.90 -7.84 14.00
CA ALA A 253 13.34 -9.16 13.67
C ALA A 253 12.10 -9.49 14.52
N VAL A 254 12.18 -9.26 15.83
CA VAL A 254 11.05 -9.48 16.74
C VAL A 254 9.89 -8.56 16.38
N LEU A 255 10.16 -7.25 16.16
CA LEU A 255 9.11 -6.31 15.77
C LEU A 255 8.47 -6.67 14.44
N ASP A 256 9.25 -7.08 13.44
CA ASP A 256 8.73 -7.43 12.13
C ASP A 256 7.86 -8.70 12.18
N ILE A 257 8.22 -9.71 12.98
CA ILE A 257 7.36 -10.88 13.19
C ILE A 257 6.02 -10.47 13.83
N LEU A 258 6.04 -9.54 14.78
CA LEU A 258 4.82 -9.04 15.41
C LEU A 258 3.98 -8.20 14.44
N ALA A 259 4.62 -7.29 13.71
CA ALA A 259 3.97 -6.32 12.83
C ALA A 259 3.50 -6.91 11.49
N LYS A 260 4.04 -8.04 11.05
CA LYS A 260 3.74 -8.62 9.74
C LYS A 260 2.96 -9.94 9.84
N PRO A 261 3.55 -11.10 10.17
CA PRO A 261 2.80 -12.35 10.21
C PRO A 261 1.81 -12.43 11.38
N VAL A 262 2.13 -11.92 12.58
CA VAL A 262 1.17 -11.94 13.70
C VAL A 262 0.01 -10.99 13.45
N PHE A 263 0.31 -9.74 13.06
CA PHE A 263 -0.70 -8.77 12.60
C PHE A 263 -1.59 -9.36 11.49
N GLY A 264 -0.98 -9.88 10.42
CA GLY A 264 -1.68 -10.38 9.25
C GLY A 264 -2.57 -11.59 9.57
N THR A 265 -2.08 -12.49 10.42
CA THR A 265 -2.86 -13.62 10.92
C THR A 265 -4.07 -13.12 11.70
N TRP A 266 -3.88 -12.18 12.63
CA TRP A 266 -4.96 -11.63 13.42
C TRP A 266 -6.00 -10.89 12.57
N LEU A 267 -5.54 -10.11 11.58
CA LEU A 267 -6.39 -9.40 10.64
C LEU A 267 -7.27 -10.36 9.82
N ILE A 268 -6.64 -11.31 9.12
CA ILE A 268 -7.35 -12.24 8.23
C ILE A 268 -8.37 -13.08 9.01
N TYR A 269 -7.98 -13.71 10.12
CA TYR A 269 -8.91 -14.55 10.89
C TYR A 269 -10.08 -13.75 11.42
N THR A 270 -9.84 -12.53 11.91
CA THR A 270 -10.93 -11.70 12.45
C THR A 270 -11.85 -11.23 11.34
N HIS A 271 -11.29 -10.77 10.21
CA HIS A 271 -12.03 -10.37 9.02
C HIS A 271 -12.95 -11.48 8.50
N MET A 272 -12.45 -12.72 8.44
CA MET A 272 -13.26 -13.90 8.04
C MET A 272 -14.47 -14.16 8.97
N THR A 273 -14.45 -13.66 10.20
CA THR A 273 -15.55 -13.80 11.18
C THR A 273 -16.42 -12.55 11.31
N MET A 274 -16.11 -11.48 10.58
CA MET A 274 -16.79 -10.19 10.64
C MET A 274 -17.17 -9.71 9.23
N PRO A 275 -18.32 -10.15 8.67
CA PRO A 275 -18.78 -9.74 7.35
C PRO A 275 -18.91 -8.21 7.19
N GLU A 276 -19.10 -7.47 8.28
CA GLU A 276 -19.20 -6.01 8.30
C GLU A 276 -17.88 -5.32 7.94
N THR A 277 -16.76 -6.06 7.95
CA THR A 277 -15.44 -5.56 7.56
C THR A 277 -15.14 -5.79 6.07
N ASN A 278 -16.05 -6.45 5.33
CA ASN A 278 -15.88 -6.71 3.91
C ASN A 278 -15.76 -5.42 3.11
N VAL A 279 -14.68 -5.35 2.34
CA VAL A 279 -14.49 -4.35 1.30
C VAL A 279 -14.69 -5.07 -0.01
N GLU A 280 -15.79 -4.77 -0.69
CA GLU A 280 -16.10 -5.37 -1.99
C GLU A 280 -15.45 -4.52 -3.10
N ILE A 281 -14.55 -5.15 -3.84
CA ILE A 281 -13.96 -4.59 -5.04
C ILE A 281 -14.82 -5.03 -6.24
N GLY A 282 -15.45 -4.06 -6.92
CA GLY A 282 -16.23 -4.27 -8.13
C GLY A 282 -15.49 -3.90 -9.43
N GLY A 283 -16.14 -4.15 -10.56
CA GLY A 283 -15.71 -3.69 -11.89
C GLY A 283 -14.41 -4.32 -12.38
N PHE A 284 -13.58 -3.52 -13.04
CA PHE A 284 -12.30 -3.96 -13.64
C PHE A 284 -11.41 -4.75 -12.66
N TRP A 285 -11.39 -4.34 -11.39
CA TRP A 285 -10.47 -4.88 -10.40
C TRP A 285 -10.82 -6.29 -9.93
N SER A 286 -12.08 -6.73 -10.07
CA SER A 286 -12.51 -8.11 -9.75
C SER A 286 -12.86 -8.94 -10.97
N GLU A 287 -13.41 -8.32 -12.02
CA GLU A 287 -13.95 -9.01 -13.21
C GLU A 287 -13.10 -8.79 -14.49
N GLY A 288 -12.13 -7.88 -14.46
CA GLY A 288 -11.28 -7.52 -15.61
C GLY A 288 -12.00 -6.65 -16.67
N LEU A 289 -11.30 -6.34 -17.78
CA LEU A 289 -11.80 -5.45 -18.85
C LEU A 289 -12.99 -6.01 -19.65
N LYS A 290 -13.43 -7.25 -19.39
CA LYS A 290 -14.49 -7.92 -20.17
C LYS A 290 -15.91 -7.61 -19.68
N GLY A 291 -16.07 -6.84 -18.61
CA GLY A 291 -17.35 -6.52 -17.97
C GLY A 291 -17.94 -5.13 -18.26
N GLU A 292 -17.20 -4.22 -18.90
CA GLU A 292 -17.74 -2.90 -19.27
C GLU A 292 -18.74 -3.06 -20.44
N GLY A 293 -20.03 -3.25 -20.09
CA GLY A 293 -21.14 -3.31 -21.06
C GLY A 293 -22.14 -4.45 -20.85
N GLN A 294 -21.87 -5.42 -19.96
CA GLN A 294 -22.92 -6.35 -19.52
C GLN A 294 -23.68 -5.71 -18.36
N LEU A 295 -24.80 -5.06 -18.65
CA LEU A 295 -25.82 -4.70 -17.67
C LEU A 295 -26.22 -5.96 -16.88
N ARG A 296 -25.60 -6.17 -15.72
CA ARG A 296 -26.08 -7.12 -14.73
C ARG A 296 -27.17 -6.40 -13.94
N VAL A 297 -28.42 -6.80 -14.18
CA VAL A 297 -29.57 -6.45 -13.34
C VAL A 297 -29.35 -7.13 -11.99
N GLY A 298 -28.62 -6.48 -11.09
CA GLY A 298 -28.17 -7.09 -9.84
C GLY A 298 -27.70 -6.10 -8.79
N ASP A 299 -26.93 -5.06 -9.17
CA ASP A 299 -26.26 -4.21 -8.19
C ASP A 299 -26.80 -2.75 -8.24
N ASP A 300 -27.53 -2.43 -7.18
CA ASP A 300 -27.55 -1.18 -6.39
C ASP A 300 -28.15 0.12 -6.99
N ASP A 301 -28.96 0.79 -6.16
CA ASP A 301 -29.92 1.85 -6.50
C ASP A 301 -29.38 3.10 -7.22
N GLU A 302 -28.05 3.28 -7.31
CA GLU A 302 -27.41 4.40 -8.02
C GLU A 302 -27.49 4.26 -9.55
N GLY A 303 -27.32 3.04 -10.09
CA GLY A 303 -27.49 2.78 -11.53
C GLY A 303 -28.95 2.92 -11.98
N LYS A 304 -29.89 2.68 -11.07
CA LYS A 304 -31.31 2.93 -11.27
C LYS A 304 -31.60 4.41 -11.47
N GLN A 305 -30.99 5.30 -10.69
CA GLN A 305 -31.26 6.73 -10.76
C GLN A 305 -30.76 7.36 -12.07
N ASP A 306 -29.55 7.01 -12.52
CA ASP A 306 -29.02 7.51 -13.82
C ASP A 306 -29.76 6.89 -15.02
N GLY A 307 -30.13 5.60 -14.93
CA GLY A 307 -30.96 4.94 -15.95
C GLY A 307 -32.39 5.48 -16.03
N LEU A 308 -32.98 5.90 -14.90
CA LEU A 308 -34.29 6.55 -14.84
C LEU A 308 -34.25 7.98 -15.38
N ALA A 309 -33.14 8.71 -15.17
CA ALA A 309 -32.98 10.08 -15.66
C ALA A 309 -32.82 10.16 -17.19
N LYS A 310 -32.30 9.12 -17.83
CA LYS A 310 -32.12 9.01 -19.29
C LYS A 310 -33.20 8.18 -19.98
N ARG A 311 -34.29 7.85 -19.29
CA ARG A 311 -35.35 7.02 -19.86
C ARG A 311 -36.04 7.77 -21.01
N PRO A 312 -36.07 7.24 -22.24
CA PRO A 312 -36.85 7.81 -23.33
C PRO A 312 -38.34 7.82 -22.98
N GLU A 313 -39.04 8.87 -23.36
CA GLU A 313 -40.49 8.99 -23.14
C GLU A 313 -41.26 7.92 -23.95
N LYS A 314 -42.46 7.57 -23.48
CA LYS A 314 -43.29 6.52 -24.12
C LYS A 314 -43.51 6.82 -25.61
N ASP A 315 -43.73 8.08 -25.93
CA ASP A 315 -44.03 8.52 -27.29
C ASP A 315 -42.82 8.37 -28.23
N GLU A 316 -41.60 8.63 -27.74
CA GLU A 316 -40.36 8.41 -28.50
C GLU A 316 -40.13 6.92 -28.80
N LEU A 317 -40.51 6.04 -27.87
CA LEU A 317 -40.39 4.59 -28.03
C LEU A 317 -41.43 4.04 -29.02
N VAL A 318 -42.61 4.64 -29.08
CA VAL A 318 -43.63 4.33 -30.09
C VAL A 318 -43.18 4.81 -31.47
N GLU A 319 -42.65 6.02 -31.57
CA GLU A 319 -42.16 6.59 -32.83
C GLU A 319 -40.98 5.79 -33.41
N ARG A 320 -40.10 5.26 -32.54
CA ARG A 320 -38.99 4.38 -32.93
C ARG A 320 -39.40 2.94 -33.20
N ASN A 321 -40.70 2.61 -33.19
CA ASN A 321 -41.25 1.25 -33.35
C ASN A 321 -40.73 0.24 -32.30
N ILE A 322 -40.30 0.71 -31.13
CA ILE A 322 -39.81 -0.14 -30.03
C ILE A 322 -40.98 -0.57 -29.14
N LEU A 323 -41.94 0.34 -28.87
CA LEU A 323 -43.17 0.02 -28.16
C LEU A 323 -44.38 0.05 -29.11
N PRO A 324 -45.29 -0.93 -29.02
CA PRO A 324 -46.54 -0.89 -29.75
C PRO A 324 -47.44 0.21 -29.19
N ASP A 325 -48.06 0.98 -30.09
CA ASP A 325 -49.09 1.96 -29.73
C ASP A 325 -50.41 1.24 -29.40
N SER A 326 -50.49 0.67 -28.19
CA SER A 326 -51.69 0.02 -27.68
C SER A 326 -51.88 0.27 -26.20
N MET A 327 -53.13 0.49 -25.81
CA MET A 327 -53.57 0.60 -24.42
C MET A 327 -53.97 -0.74 -23.82
N ALA A 328 -53.89 -1.83 -24.59
CA ALA A 328 -54.19 -3.18 -24.10
C ALA A 328 -53.09 -3.70 -23.18
N ALA A 329 -53.49 -4.55 -22.21
CA ALA A 329 -52.55 -5.25 -21.34
C ALA A 329 -51.55 -6.07 -22.18
N PRO A 330 -50.27 -6.19 -21.76
CA PRO A 330 -49.21 -6.82 -22.58
C PRO A 330 -49.56 -8.22 -23.11
N ALA A 331 -50.24 -9.04 -22.29
CA ALA A 331 -50.66 -10.39 -22.67
C ALA A 331 -51.74 -10.42 -23.78
N LEU A 332 -52.41 -9.31 -24.07
CA LEU A 332 -53.49 -9.20 -25.05
C LEU A 332 -53.09 -8.45 -26.32
N GLN A 333 -51.93 -7.79 -26.33
CA GLN A 333 -51.47 -6.97 -27.46
C GLN A 333 -51.23 -7.82 -28.72
N GLU A 334 -50.69 -9.02 -28.55
CA GLU A 334 -50.49 -9.96 -29.67
C GLU A 334 -51.83 -10.37 -30.29
N LYS A 335 -52.82 -10.70 -29.45
CA LYS A 335 -54.17 -11.08 -29.90
C LYS A 335 -54.91 -9.92 -30.56
N GLN A 336 -54.73 -8.70 -30.07
CA GLN A 336 -55.27 -7.50 -30.71
C GLN A 336 -54.66 -7.28 -32.09
N ARG A 337 -53.33 -7.37 -32.22
CA ARG A 337 -52.64 -7.20 -33.51
C ARG A 337 -53.03 -8.28 -34.52
N GLU A 338 -53.20 -9.52 -34.05
CA GLU A 338 -53.69 -10.63 -34.87
C GLU A 338 -55.12 -10.35 -35.37
N LEU A 339 -56.02 -9.90 -34.50
CA LEU A 339 -57.38 -9.52 -34.86
C LEU A 339 -57.41 -8.35 -35.85
N GLU A 340 -56.65 -7.27 -35.62
CA GLU A 340 -56.57 -6.13 -36.54
C GLU A 340 -56.04 -6.52 -37.91
N LYS A 341 -55.11 -7.48 -37.97
CA LYS A 341 -54.60 -8.03 -39.23
C LYS A 341 -55.71 -8.79 -39.97
N HIS A 342 -56.47 -9.62 -39.26
CA HIS A 342 -57.62 -10.33 -39.84
C HIS A 342 -58.71 -9.36 -40.32
N MET A 343 -59.07 -8.38 -39.50
CA MET A 343 -60.06 -7.36 -39.88
C MET A 343 -59.61 -6.55 -41.10
N ARG A 344 -58.32 -6.19 -41.19
CA ARG A 344 -57.78 -5.54 -42.39
C ARG A 344 -57.82 -6.45 -43.60
N ALA A 345 -57.45 -7.73 -43.46
CA ALA A 345 -57.53 -8.70 -44.54
C ALA A 345 -58.97 -8.85 -45.06
N ASP A 346 -59.93 -9.02 -44.17
CA ASP A 346 -61.36 -9.15 -44.50
C ASP A 346 -61.90 -7.86 -45.16
N SER A 347 -61.51 -6.69 -44.65
CA SER A 347 -61.88 -5.41 -45.25
C SER A 347 -61.28 -5.25 -46.64
N LEU A 348 -60.03 -5.67 -46.84
CA LEU A 348 -59.36 -5.61 -48.13
C LEU A 348 -60.00 -6.58 -49.12
N GLU A 349 -60.34 -7.79 -48.68
CA GLU A 349 -61.05 -8.77 -49.49
C GLU A 349 -62.41 -8.25 -49.92
N LYS A 350 -63.17 -7.63 -49.01
CA LYS A 350 -64.45 -7.00 -49.34
C LYS A 350 -64.29 -5.88 -50.37
N HIS A 351 -63.26 -5.04 -50.23
CA HIS A 351 -62.97 -3.99 -51.22
C HIS A 351 -62.51 -4.58 -52.57
N LEU A 352 -61.78 -5.69 -52.57
CA LEU A 352 -61.40 -6.40 -53.79
C LEU A 352 -62.60 -7.04 -54.50
N GLN A 353 -63.58 -7.55 -53.76
CA GLN A 353 -64.82 -8.08 -54.34
C GLN A 353 -65.70 -6.98 -54.96
N GLN A 354 -65.68 -5.77 -54.39
CA GLN A 354 -66.38 -4.59 -54.90
C GLN A 354 -65.54 -3.78 -55.89
N ARG A 355 -64.37 -4.29 -56.29
CA ARG A 355 -63.48 -3.60 -57.21
C ARG A 355 -64.20 -3.40 -58.56
N PRO A 356 -64.34 -2.16 -59.04
CA PRO A 356 -64.90 -1.89 -60.35
C PRO A 356 -64.09 -2.61 -61.43
N LYS A 357 -64.77 -3.12 -62.46
CA LYS A 357 -64.07 -3.73 -63.59
C LYS A 357 -63.34 -2.65 -64.38
N VAL A 358 -62.25 -3.04 -65.06
CA VAL A 358 -61.42 -2.11 -65.84
C VAL A 358 -62.25 -1.32 -66.85
N GLU A 359 -63.25 -1.96 -67.45
CA GLU A 359 -64.17 -1.36 -68.42
C GLU A 359 -65.03 -0.21 -67.82
N GLU A 360 -65.42 -0.30 -66.55
CA GLU A 360 -66.18 0.73 -65.84
C GLU A 360 -65.29 1.92 -65.48
N LEU A 361 -64.02 1.67 -65.11
CA LEU A 361 -63.05 2.72 -64.80
C LEU A 361 -62.65 3.54 -66.04
N VAL A 362 -62.62 2.91 -67.23
CA VAL A 362 -62.41 3.61 -68.50
C VAL A 362 -63.63 4.47 -68.85
N LYS A 363 -64.85 3.99 -68.56
CA LYS A 363 -66.09 4.74 -68.79
C LYS A 363 -66.24 5.96 -67.88
N GLU A 364 -65.75 5.87 -66.65
CA GLU A 364 -65.73 6.99 -65.69
C GLU A 364 -64.55 7.96 -65.91
N GLY A 365 -63.68 7.69 -66.88
CA GLY A 365 -62.55 8.56 -67.26
C GLY A 365 -61.37 8.53 -66.28
N ILE A 366 -61.33 7.53 -65.40
CA ILE A 366 -60.28 7.35 -64.39
C ILE A 366 -59.07 6.61 -64.98
N LEU A 367 -59.27 5.78 -66.01
CA LEU A 367 -58.24 4.96 -66.65
C LEU A 367 -58.29 5.16 -68.18
N GLN A 368 -57.13 5.36 -68.83
CA GLN A 368 -57.10 5.53 -70.29
C GLN A 368 -57.27 4.18 -71.01
N PRO A 369 -57.91 4.11 -72.19
CA PRO A 369 -58.24 2.86 -72.88
C PRO A 369 -57.06 1.93 -73.17
N ASP A 370 -55.87 2.52 -73.28
CA ASP A 370 -54.61 1.94 -73.72
C ASP A 370 -53.60 1.74 -72.58
N GLU A 371 -53.98 2.07 -71.34
CA GLU A 371 -53.15 1.90 -70.15
C GLU A 371 -53.44 0.54 -69.48
N ASN A 372 -52.48 -0.40 -69.53
CA ASN A 372 -52.56 -1.68 -68.83
C ASN A 372 -51.67 -1.66 -67.57
N PRO A 373 -52.22 -1.39 -66.36
CA PRO A 373 -51.44 -1.23 -65.14
C PRO A 373 -50.82 -2.53 -64.58
N ILE A 374 -50.89 -3.65 -65.30
CA ILE A 374 -50.29 -4.95 -64.90
C ILE A 374 -49.09 -5.32 -65.80
N ALA A 375 -48.81 -4.55 -66.87
CA ALA A 375 -47.74 -4.88 -67.82
C ALA A 375 -46.33 -4.40 -67.40
N GLU A 376 -46.22 -3.51 -66.40
CA GLU A 376 -44.94 -3.05 -65.84
C GLU A 376 -44.81 -3.47 -64.37
N GLY A 377 -44.67 -4.78 -64.13
CA GLY A 377 -44.39 -5.36 -62.81
C GLY A 377 -43.49 -6.58 -62.92
#